data_AF-A0A450YS17-F1
#
_entry.id   AF-A0A450YS17-F1
#
_cell.length_a   1.000
_cell.length_b   1.000
_cell.length_c   1.000
_cell.angle_alpha   90.00
_cell.angle_beta   90.00
_cell.angle_gamma   90.00
#
_symmetry.space_group_name_H-M   'P 1'
#
loop_
_entity.id
_entity.type
_entity.pdbx_description
1 polymer ?
#
loop_
_entity_poly.entity_id
_entity_poly.type
_entity_poly.pdbx_seq_one_letter_code
_entity_poly.pdbx_strand_id
1 'polypeptide(L)'
;MLESNGLITIAFRRSLITEAKLRANADISEMQESRMRNVWLTSPYCQIEPAMAYQLGLPVLVLREKGVIQEGLLEKGVVGTYMPEFSLENESVDYFRSHEWNSLVGKWEGFVRSVVEMKGNSPKLYGH
;
A
#
# COMPACT_ATOMS: atom_id res chain seq x y z
N MET A 1 -6.82 -0.14 18.29
CA MET A 1 -5.65 -0.60 17.51
C MET A 1 -4.50 -1.18 18.36
N LEU A 2 -4.62 -1.30 19.70
CA LEU A 2 -3.62 -1.97 20.54
C LEU A 2 -3.54 -3.49 20.32
N GLU A 3 -4.43 -4.10 19.53
CA GLU A 3 -4.43 -5.54 19.26
C GLU A 3 -3.78 -5.92 17.92
N SER A 4 -3.60 -4.98 17.00
CA SER A 4 -3.02 -5.26 15.69
C SER A 4 -1.49 -5.20 15.74
N ASN A 5 -0.82 -6.15 15.09
CA ASN A 5 0.65 -6.23 15.04
C ASN A 5 1.21 -6.00 13.63
N GLY A 6 0.33 -5.71 12.67
CA GLY A 6 0.63 -5.42 11.27
C GLY A 6 -0.65 -5.21 10.48
N LEU A 7 -0.51 -4.75 9.24
CA LEU A 7 -1.63 -4.54 8.32
C LEU A 7 -1.28 -5.06 6.92
N ILE A 8 -2.21 -5.78 6.32
CA ILE A 8 -2.22 -6.06 4.88
C ILE A 8 -3.35 -5.26 4.25
N THR A 9 -3.03 -4.49 3.22
CA THR A 9 -4.01 -3.76 2.41
C THR A 9 -4.05 -4.35 1.01
N ILE A 10 -5.25 -4.66 0.52
CA ILE A 10 -5.48 -5.15 -0.84
C ILE A 10 -6.32 -4.11 -1.58
N ALA A 11 -5.69 -3.39 -2.50
CA ALA A 11 -6.30 -2.29 -3.24
C ALA A 11 -6.84 -2.78 -4.59
N PHE A 12 -8.09 -3.24 -4.59
CA PHE A 12 -8.82 -3.63 -5.80
C PHE A 12 -9.27 -2.42 -6.63
N ARG A 13 -9.45 -2.63 -7.94
CA ARG A 13 -10.18 -1.71 -8.81
C ARG A 13 -11.63 -1.60 -8.30
N ARG A 14 -12.05 -0.39 -7.91
CA ARG A 14 -13.39 -0.14 -7.37
C ARG A 14 -14.22 0.83 -8.22
N SER A 15 -13.64 1.96 -8.61
CA SER A 15 -14.34 2.99 -9.37
C SER A 15 -13.52 3.41 -10.58
N LEU A 16 -14.15 3.40 -11.76
CA LEU A 16 -13.50 3.81 -13.00
C LEU A 16 -13.80 5.29 -13.27
N ILE A 17 -12.74 6.08 -13.40
CA ILE A 17 -12.80 7.41 -13.98
C ILE A 17 -12.57 7.28 -15.48
N THR A 18 -13.60 7.57 -16.28
CA THR A 18 -13.51 7.57 -17.75
C THR A 18 -12.77 8.81 -18.25
N GLU A 19 -13.06 9.98 -17.70
CA GLU A 19 -12.34 11.22 -17.93
C GLU A 19 -12.36 12.11 -16.69
N ALA A 20 -11.19 12.63 -16.31
CA ALA A 20 -11.04 13.63 -15.26
C ALA A 20 -10.10 14.75 -15.71
N LYS A 21 -10.36 15.95 -15.18
CA LYS A 21 -9.47 17.10 -15.26
C LYS A 21 -8.75 17.24 -13.93
N LEU A 22 -7.44 17.32 -13.99
CA LEU A 22 -6.57 17.55 -12.85
C LEU A 22 -6.05 18.97 -12.92
N ARG A 23 -6.07 19.64 -11.77
CA ARG A 23 -5.45 20.94 -11.57
C ARG A 23 -4.37 20.79 -10.51
N ALA A 24 -3.17 20.46 -10.95
CA ALA A 24 -1.99 20.55 -10.08
C ALA A 24 -1.59 22.04 -9.96
N ASN A 25 -1.19 22.48 -8.76
CA ASN A 25 -0.78 23.86 -8.46
C ASN A 25 -1.84 24.90 -8.90
N ALA A 26 -3.06 24.75 -8.39
CA ALA A 26 -4.21 25.58 -8.73
C ALA A 26 -4.03 27.09 -8.44
N ASP A 27 -2.99 27.44 -7.70
CA ASP A 27 -2.53 28.78 -7.34
C ASP A 27 -1.61 29.43 -8.39
N ILE A 28 -1.13 28.67 -9.38
CA ILE A 28 -0.28 29.18 -10.47
C ILE A 28 -1.13 29.41 -11.72
N SER A 29 -1.36 30.68 -12.07
CA SER A 29 -2.25 31.13 -13.15
C SER A 29 -1.95 30.55 -14.54
N GLU A 30 -0.73 30.09 -14.78
CA GLU A 30 -0.22 29.63 -16.09
C GLU A 30 -0.22 28.11 -16.24
N MET A 31 -0.57 27.35 -15.19
CA MET A 31 -0.56 25.90 -15.28
C MET A 31 -1.80 25.34 -16.00
N GLN A 32 -1.54 24.58 -17.07
CA GLN A 32 -2.59 23.93 -17.84
C GLN A 32 -3.21 22.77 -17.07
N GLU A 33 -4.54 22.65 -17.17
CA GLU A 33 -5.28 21.49 -16.70
C GLU A 33 -4.75 20.23 -17.40
N SER A 34 -4.28 19.25 -16.63
CA SER A 34 -3.94 17.94 -17.17
C SER A 34 -5.19 17.05 -17.20
N ARG A 35 -5.24 16.12 -18.14
CA ARG A 35 -6.37 15.19 -18.29
C ARG A 35 -5.92 13.78 -17.94
N MET A 36 -6.80 13.07 -17.24
CA MET A 36 -6.65 11.65 -16.93
C MET A 36 -7.82 10.89 -17.53
N ARG A 37 -7.58 9.71 -18.11
CA ARG A 37 -8.61 8.88 -18.74
C ARG A 37 -8.42 7.42 -18.38
N ASN A 38 -9.55 6.72 -18.22
CA ASN A 38 -9.61 5.27 -17.95
C ASN A 38 -8.73 4.84 -16.76
N VAL A 39 -8.88 5.52 -15.62
CA VAL A 39 -8.10 5.22 -14.41
C VAL A 39 -9.00 4.63 -13.33
N TRP A 40 -8.50 3.57 -12.69
CA TRP A 40 -9.20 2.94 -11.58
C TRP A 40 -8.77 3.56 -10.24
N LEU A 41 -9.76 3.90 -9.43
CA LEU A 41 -9.59 4.19 -8.02
C LEU A 41 -9.88 2.94 -7.20
N THR A 42 -9.21 2.83 -6.05
CA THR A 42 -9.54 1.88 -4.99
C THR A 42 -10.38 2.56 -3.90
N SER A 43 -10.73 1.82 -2.85
CA SER A 43 -11.34 2.39 -1.64
C SER A 43 -10.39 3.42 -0.99
N PRO A 44 -10.87 4.60 -0.55
CA PRO A 44 -10.03 5.56 0.18
C PRO A 44 -9.46 4.98 1.48
N TYR A 45 -10.11 3.98 2.07
CA TYR A 45 -9.58 3.25 3.23
C TYR A 45 -8.28 2.50 2.94
N CYS A 46 -8.00 2.14 1.66
CA CYS A 46 -6.71 1.58 1.24
C CYS A 46 -5.57 2.60 1.26
N GLN A 47 -5.86 3.89 1.51
CA GLN A 47 -4.86 4.92 1.80
C GLN A 47 -4.84 5.21 3.31
N ILE A 48 -6.02 5.41 3.92
CA ILE A 48 -6.14 5.88 5.30
C ILE A 48 -5.61 4.86 6.31
N GLU A 49 -6.07 3.61 6.25
CA GLU A 49 -5.68 2.58 7.22
C GLU A 49 -4.18 2.23 7.15
N PRO A 50 -3.56 2.02 5.97
CA PRO A 50 -2.12 1.82 5.91
C PRO A 50 -1.31 3.06 6.30
N ALA A 51 -1.84 4.28 6.12
CA ALA A 51 -1.18 5.49 6.62
C ALA A 51 -1.15 5.51 8.14
N MET A 52 -2.28 5.18 8.77
CA MET A 52 -2.36 5.07 10.22
C MET A 52 -1.43 3.98 10.75
N ALA A 53 -1.42 2.80 10.12
CA ALA A 53 -0.52 1.72 10.50
C ALA A 53 0.96 2.12 10.34
N TYR A 54 1.32 2.77 9.24
CA TYR A 54 2.67 3.27 8.98
C TYR A 54 3.10 4.32 10.03
N GLN A 55 2.22 5.27 10.37
CA GLN A 55 2.48 6.28 11.40
C GLN A 55 2.66 5.65 12.79
N LEU A 56 1.96 4.55 13.09
CA LEU A 56 2.12 3.78 14.32
C LEU A 56 3.37 2.88 14.32
N GLY A 57 4.16 2.89 13.24
CA GLY A 57 5.33 2.03 13.09
C GLY A 57 5.00 0.55 12.90
N LEU A 58 3.75 0.22 12.53
CA LEU A 58 3.34 -1.16 12.28
C LEU A 58 3.82 -1.62 10.89
N PRO A 59 4.17 -2.91 10.72
CA PRO A 59 4.48 -3.47 9.43
C PRO A 59 3.28 -3.41 8.48
N VAL A 60 3.47 -2.73 7.34
CA VAL A 60 2.45 -2.61 6.29
C VAL A 60 2.88 -3.40 5.06
N LEU A 61 1.97 -4.19 4.52
CA LEU A 61 2.08 -4.80 3.20
C LEU A 61 0.92 -4.32 2.33
N VAL A 62 1.23 -3.74 1.17
CA VAL A 62 0.22 -3.28 0.21
C VAL A 62 0.29 -4.15 -1.05
N LEU A 63 -0.84 -4.70 -1.44
CA LEU A 63 -1.06 -5.39 -2.71
C LEU A 63 -1.99 -4.52 -3.54
N ARG A 64 -1.59 -4.17 -4.75
CA ARG A 64 -2.34 -3.23 -5.58
C ARG A 64 -2.78 -3.88 -6.88
N GLU A 65 -4.04 -3.78 -7.23
CA GLU A 65 -4.49 -4.30 -8.51
C GLU A 65 -3.91 -3.47 -9.65
N LYS A 66 -3.40 -4.13 -10.69
CA LYS A 66 -2.85 -3.48 -11.89
C LYS A 66 -3.87 -2.49 -12.44
N GLY A 67 -3.45 -1.26 -12.76
CA GLY A 67 -4.33 -0.24 -13.33
C GLY A 67 -5.11 0.60 -12.31
N VAL A 68 -5.07 0.26 -11.02
CA VAL A 68 -5.36 1.25 -9.96
C VAL A 68 -4.35 2.40 -10.09
N ILE A 69 -4.73 3.62 -9.76
CA ILE A 69 -3.82 4.77 -9.76
C ILE A 69 -2.67 4.58 -8.75
N GLN A 70 -1.49 5.06 -9.11
CA GLN A 70 -0.33 5.16 -8.21
C GLN A 70 -0.38 6.55 -7.58
N GLU A 71 -0.89 6.64 -6.35
CA GLU A 71 -0.89 7.89 -5.59
C GLU A 71 -0.70 7.61 -4.11
N GLY A 72 -0.01 8.50 -3.39
CA GLY A 72 0.15 8.41 -1.94
C GLY A 72 0.80 7.09 -1.50
N LEU A 73 0.16 6.35 -0.61
CA LEU A 73 0.70 5.06 -0.13
C LEU A 73 0.63 3.92 -1.14
N LEU A 74 -0.05 4.12 -2.27
CA LEU A 74 -0.13 3.16 -3.36
C LEU A 74 0.98 3.36 -4.40
N GLU A 75 1.89 4.30 -4.17
CA GLU A 75 3.09 4.48 -4.98
C GLU A 75 4.20 3.50 -4.57
N LYS A 76 4.93 2.99 -5.56
CA LYS A 76 6.04 2.07 -5.34
C LYS A 76 7.14 2.77 -4.55
N GLY A 77 7.56 2.16 -3.44
CA GLY A 77 8.65 2.64 -2.60
C GLY A 77 8.24 3.61 -1.48
N VAL A 78 6.96 3.99 -1.38
CA VAL A 78 6.48 4.83 -0.26
C VAL A 78 6.39 4.03 1.03
N VAL A 79 5.88 2.80 0.96
CA VAL A 79 5.99 1.85 2.06
C VAL A 79 7.34 1.13 1.99
N GLY A 80 7.99 0.90 3.13
CA GLY A 80 9.32 0.27 3.21
C GLY A 80 9.38 -1.20 2.75
N THR A 81 8.24 -1.76 2.32
CA THR A 81 8.09 -3.09 1.75
C THR A 81 7.83 -3.00 0.25
N TYR A 82 8.32 -4.00 -0.51
CA TYR A 82 8.00 -4.12 -1.92
C TYR A 82 6.47 -4.23 -2.10
N MET A 83 5.91 -3.52 -3.09
CA MET A 83 4.48 -3.47 -3.36
C MET A 83 4.18 -4.19 -4.69
N PRO A 84 3.72 -5.46 -4.65
CA PRO A 84 3.37 -6.19 -5.85
C PRO A 84 2.10 -5.65 -6.49
N GLU A 85 2.03 -5.84 -7.80
CA GLU A 85 0.80 -5.69 -8.55
C GLU A 85 0.17 -7.05 -8.84
N PHE A 86 -1.13 -7.20 -8.61
CA PHE A 86 -1.88 -8.39 -8.99
C PHE A 86 -2.90 -8.06 -10.09
N SER A 87 -3.37 -9.09 -10.81
CA SER A 87 -4.43 -8.94 -11.81
C SER A 87 -5.44 -10.05 -11.64
N LEU A 88 -6.73 -9.70 -11.63
CA LEU A 88 -7.83 -10.66 -11.65
C LEU A 88 -8.11 -11.21 -13.06
N GLU A 89 -7.57 -10.56 -14.10
CA GLU A 89 -7.71 -11.01 -15.50
C GLU A 89 -6.93 -12.30 -15.78
N ASN A 90 -5.96 -12.63 -14.92
CA ASN A 90 -5.17 -13.85 -14.98
C ASN A 90 -5.57 -14.73 -13.78
N GLU A 91 -6.46 -15.71 -13.98
CA GLU A 91 -6.91 -16.66 -12.95
C GLU A 91 -5.84 -17.71 -12.55
N SER A 92 -4.58 -17.32 -12.43
CA SER A 92 -3.53 -18.22 -12.00
C SER A 92 -3.42 -18.19 -10.47
N VAL A 93 -3.92 -19.25 -9.82
CA VAL A 93 -3.70 -19.53 -8.38
C VAL A 93 -2.20 -19.70 -8.05
N ASP A 94 -1.35 -19.87 -9.07
CA ASP A 94 0.09 -20.09 -8.92
C ASP A 94 0.85 -18.90 -8.34
N TYR A 95 0.32 -17.68 -8.35
CA TYR A 95 1.01 -16.54 -7.74
C TYR A 95 1.29 -16.77 -6.25
N PHE A 96 0.36 -17.36 -5.50
CA PHE A 96 0.56 -17.70 -4.08
C PHE A 96 1.58 -18.82 -3.86
N ARG A 97 1.98 -19.54 -4.90
CA ARG A 97 3.05 -20.54 -4.87
C ARG A 97 4.38 -19.99 -5.38
N SER A 98 4.37 -18.77 -5.93
CA SER A 98 5.57 -18.14 -6.48
C SER A 98 6.62 -17.84 -5.41
N HIS A 99 7.88 -17.82 -5.82
CA HIS A 99 8.99 -17.43 -4.94
C HIS A 99 8.86 -15.96 -4.49
N GLU A 100 8.34 -15.10 -5.36
CA GLU A 100 8.07 -13.70 -5.06
C GLU A 100 7.09 -13.57 -3.87
N TRP A 101 5.93 -14.23 -3.95
CA TRP A 101 4.94 -14.22 -2.87
C TRP A 101 5.53 -14.74 -1.56
N ASN A 102 6.16 -15.91 -1.59
CA ASN A 102 6.73 -16.54 -0.39
C ASN A 102 7.78 -15.66 0.28
N SER A 103 8.64 -15.00 -0.51
CA SER A 103 9.66 -14.09 0.02
C SER A 103 9.04 -12.83 0.63
N LEU A 104 8.04 -12.26 -0.04
CA LEU A 104 7.35 -11.06 0.40
C LEU A 104 6.56 -11.29 1.69
N VAL A 105 5.72 -12.32 1.71
CA VAL A 105 4.87 -12.62 2.87
C VAL A 105 5.72 -13.06 4.06
N GLY A 106 6.79 -13.83 3.84
CA GLY A 106 7.73 -14.22 4.89
C GLY A 106 8.46 -13.03 5.50
N LYS A 107 8.89 -12.06 4.69
CA LYS A 107 9.51 -10.82 5.19
C LYS A 107 8.53 -10.01 6.04
N TRP A 108 7.30 -9.81 5.57
CA TRP A 108 6.28 -9.08 6.33
C TRP A 108 5.93 -9.80 7.63
N GLU A 109 5.76 -11.12 7.58
CA GLU A 109 5.47 -11.96 8.75
C GLU A 109 6.57 -11.88 9.81
N GLY A 110 7.85 -11.89 9.39
CA GLY A 110 8.98 -11.68 10.28
C GLY A 110 8.91 -10.34 11.02
N PHE A 111 8.56 -9.25 10.33
CA PHE A 111 8.35 -7.95 10.98
C PHE A 111 7.18 -7.95 11.97
N VAL A 112 6.08 -8.63 11.64
CA VAL A 112 4.93 -8.76 12.53
C VAL A 112 5.31 -9.53 13.80
N ARG A 113 6.09 -10.61 13.69
CA ARG A 113 6.61 -11.35 14.85
C ARG A 113 7.48 -10.46 15.73
N SER A 114 8.38 -9.68 15.15
CA SER A 114 9.20 -8.73 15.90
C SER A 114 8.36 -7.71 16.66
N VAL A 115 7.26 -7.22 16.08
CA VAL A 115 6.33 -6.32 16.78
C VAL A 115 5.68 -7.01 17.97
N VAL A 116 5.22 -8.26 17.81
CA VAL A 116 4.63 -9.05 18.91
C VAL A 116 5.64 -9.25 20.05
N GLU A 117 6.88 -9.63 19.73
CA GLU A 117 7.94 -9.87 20.72
C GLU A 117 8.38 -8.59 21.44
N MET A 118 8.40 -7.47 20.73
CA MET A 118 8.77 -6.17 21.30
C MET A 118 7.62 -5.48 22.03
N LYS A 119 6.38 -5.95 21.85
CA LYS A 119 5.19 -5.34 22.45
C LYS A 119 5.25 -5.45 23.97
N GLY A 120 5.18 -4.31 24.65
CA GLY A 120 5.26 -4.24 26.11
C GLY A 120 6.70 -4.16 26.65
N ASN A 121 7.72 -4.32 25.80
CA ASN A 121 9.08 -4.00 26.19
C ASN A 121 9.29 -2.48 26.19
N SER A 122 10.10 -1.98 27.12
CA SER A 122 10.49 -0.58 27.12
C SER A 122 11.24 -0.23 25.82
N PRO A 123 11.05 0.97 25.25
CA PRO A 123 11.83 1.41 24.10
C PRO A 123 13.32 1.26 24.39
N LYS A 124 14.05 0.57 23.53
CA LYS A 124 15.51 0.49 23.65
C LYS A 124 16.07 1.87 23.37
N LEU A 125 16.52 2.56 24.42
CA LEU A 125 17.11 3.89 24.29
C LEU A 125 18.51 3.82 23.65
N TYR A 126 19.24 2.70 23.82
CA TYR A 126 20.56 2.42 23.22
C TYR A 126 20.81 0.90 23.10
N GLY A 127 21.51 0.44 22.04
CA GLY A 127 22.19 -0.87 21.98
C GLY A 127 21.84 -1.78 20.79
N HIS A 128 22.90 -2.25 20.12
CA HIS A 128 22.92 -3.35 19.14
C HIS A 128 22.34 -4.65 19.71
#